data_AF-A0A7Y4FHC5-F1
#
_entry.id   AF-A0A7Y4FHC5-F1
#
_cell.length_a   1.000
_cell.length_b   1.000
_cell.length_c   1.000
_cell.angle_alpha   90.00
_cell.angle_beta   90.00
_cell.angle_gamma   90.00
#
_symmetry.space_group_name_H-M   'P 1'
#
loop_
_entity.id
_entity.type
_entity.pdbx_description
1 polymer ?
#
loop_
_entity_poly.entity_id
_entity_poly.type
_entity_poly.pdbx_seq_one_letter_code
_entity_poly.pdbx_strand_id
1 'polypeptide(L)'
;MDALDLLLNRRSIARLAAPAPEGVALENIIKAGLRAPDHGGLTPWRFVISQGEGLAKLADILVNAAQSEDSSSAVLDKLSKAPFRAPMVITVIAKVTEHNKVPMIEQYLSAGCAAQAMQMAAVAQGFQGFWRSGSWMFHPEVHKALGLEGEDQIVGFLYLGSADCTPLKVPERDLSKFVEYL
;
A
#
# COMPACT_ATOMS: atom_id res chain seq x y z
N MET A 1 9.23 20.49 -2.86
CA MET A 1 7.78 20.65 -3.10
C MET A 1 7.17 21.18 -1.82
N ASP A 2 6.26 22.13 -1.93
CA ASP A 2 5.50 22.63 -0.79
C ASP A 2 4.56 21.54 -0.23
N ALA A 3 4.33 21.54 1.08
CA ALA A 3 3.55 20.50 1.74
C ALA A 3 2.07 20.56 1.35
N LEU A 4 1.49 21.76 1.25
CA LEU A 4 0.11 21.93 0.83
C LEU A 4 -0.05 21.58 -0.65
N ASP A 5 0.92 21.96 -1.49
CA ASP A 5 0.95 21.55 -2.89
C ASP A 5 0.92 20.03 -3.05
N LEU A 6 1.72 19.30 -2.26
CA LEU A 6 1.69 17.83 -2.24
C LEU A 6 0.30 17.32 -1.87
N LEU A 7 -0.29 17.82 -0.79
CA LEU A 7 -1.60 17.35 -0.29
C LEU A 7 -2.72 17.57 -1.32
N LEU A 8 -2.73 18.71 -1.99
CA LEU A 8 -3.78 19.10 -2.93
C LEU A 8 -3.58 18.50 -4.32
N ASN A 9 -2.34 18.24 -4.75
CA ASN A 9 -2.05 17.87 -6.14
C ASN A 9 -1.53 16.44 -6.36
N ARG A 10 -1.18 15.71 -5.30
CA ARG A 10 -0.69 14.33 -5.41
C ARG A 10 -1.67 13.42 -6.15
N ARG A 11 -1.12 12.61 -7.06
CA ARG A 11 -1.85 11.58 -7.81
C ARG A 11 -1.19 10.22 -7.68
N SER A 12 -2.01 9.19 -7.76
CA SER A 12 -1.54 7.82 -7.94
C SER A 12 -1.27 7.57 -9.41
N ILE A 13 -0.07 7.09 -9.76
CA ILE A 13 0.32 6.71 -11.12
C ILE A 13 0.41 5.19 -11.18
N ALA A 14 -0.40 4.55 -12.03
CA ALA A 14 -0.56 3.09 -12.03
C ALA A 14 0.50 2.31 -12.85
N ARG A 15 1.39 3.01 -13.54
CA ARG A 15 2.55 2.44 -14.24
C ARG A 15 3.81 3.09 -13.72
N LEU A 16 4.65 2.29 -13.07
CA LEU A 16 5.90 2.72 -12.48
C LEU A 16 7.02 1.88 -13.07
N ALA A 17 8.13 2.52 -13.39
CA ALA A 17 9.33 1.88 -13.90
C ALA A 17 10.47 2.02 -12.88
N ALA A 18 11.56 1.28 -13.13
CA ALA A 18 12.81 1.50 -12.41
C ALA A 18 13.33 2.94 -12.63
N PRO A 19 14.07 3.52 -11.66
CA PRO A 19 14.46 2.93 -10.38
C PRO A 19 13.35 2.90 -9.32
N ALA A 20 13.49 2.00 -8.34
CA ALA A 20 12.73 2.07 -7.09
C ALA A 20 13.44 3.02 -6.10
N PRO A 21 12.75 3.54 -5.07
CA PRO A 21 13.41 4.20 -3.95
C PRO A 21 14.41 3.28 -3.26
N GLU A 22 15.59 3.78 -2.94
CA GLU A 22 16.65 3.05 -2.22
C GLU A 22 17.37 3.95 -1.21
N GLY A 23 18.18 3.34 -0.33
CA GLY A 23 18.96 4.06 0.69
C GLY A 23 18.13 5.03 1.53
N VAL A 24 18.60 6.28 1.63
CA VAL A 24 17.94 7.35 2.40
C VAL A 24 16.51 7.61 1.93
N ALA A 25 16.23 7.48 0.62
CA ALA A 25 14.89 7.72 0.11
C ALA A 25 13.89 6.69 0.62
N LEU A 26 14.26 5.41 0.61
CA LEU A 26 13.45 4.33 1.16
C LEU A 26 13.31 4.45 2.69
N GLU A 27 14.38 4.80 3.38
CA GLU A 27 14.35 5.02 4.83
C GLU A 27 13.38 6.14 5.21
N ASN A 28 13.41 7.26 4.49
CA ASN A 28 12.47 8.38 4.68
C ASN A 28 11.02 7.96 4.43
N ILE A 29 10.76 7.12 3.41
CA ILE A 29 9.44 6.57 3.15
C ILE A 29 8.95 5.78 4.36
N ILE A 30 9.74 4.82 4.84
CA ILE A 30 9.39 4.00 6.00
C ILE A 30 9.17 4.87 7.25
N LYS A 31 10.07 5.81 7.53
CA LYS A 31 9.93 6.76 8.65
C LYS A 31 8.64 7.56 8.57
N ALA A 32 8.23 8.00 7.38
CA ALA A 32 6.95 8.70 7.21
C ALA A 32 5.77 7.79 7.55
N GLY A 33 5.80 6.52 7.15
CA GLY A 33 4.81 5.51 7.54
C GLY A 33 4.71 5.35 9.06
N LEU A 34 5.85 5.31 9.76
CA LEU A 34 5.94 5.20 11.22
C LEU A 34 5.48 6.46 11.99
N ARG A 35 5.07 7.52 11.29
CA ARG A 35 4.50 8.74 11.88
C ARG A 35 2.99 8.84 11.71
N ALA A 36 2.34 7.76 11.25
CA ALA A 36 0.90 7.68 11.19
C ALA A 36 0.24 7.91 12.57
N PRO A 37 -0.97 8.48 12.62
CA PRO A 37 -1.74 8.60 13.86
C PRO A 37 -2.03 7.21 14.43
N ASP A 38 -1.78 7.04 15.71
CA ASP A 38 -1.83 5.73 16.37
C ASP A 38 -2.37 5.86 17.80
N HIS A 39 -3.64 5.51 17.97
CA HIS A 39 -4.30 5.57 19.28
C HIS A 39 -3.74 4.48 20.19
N GLY A 40 -3.26 4.87 21.36
CA GLY A 40 -2.63 3.95 22.31
C GLY A 40 -1.17 3.63 21.99
N GLY A 41 -0.60 4.15 20.89
CA GLY A 41 0.80 3.93 20.53
C GLY A 41 1.13 2.46 20.30
N LEU A 42 0.20 1.70 19.72
CA LEU A 42 0.30 0.24 19.54
C LEU A 42 1.26 -0.15 18.42
N THR A 43 1.62 0.79 17.54
CA THR A 43 2.42 0.58 16.34
C THR A 43 1.89 -0.58 15.49
N PRO A 44 0.61 -0.58 15.09
CA PRO A 44 -0.09 -1.76 14.60
C PRO A 44 0.23 -2.04 13.12
N TRP A 45 1.49 -1.99 12.72
CA TRP A 45 1.89 -2.11 11.31
C TRP A 45 3.13 -2.99 11.12
N ARG A 46 3.12 -3.75 10.03
CA ARG A 46 4.26 -4.48 9.48
C ARG A 46 4.36 -4.21 7.99
N PHE A 47 5.55 -3.85 7.52
CA PHE A 47 5.80 -3.55 6.12
C PHE A 47 6.66 -4.65 5.49
N VAL A 48 6.15 -5.33 4.46
CA VAL A 48 6.90 -6.37 3.73
C VAL A 48 7.30 -5.82 2.37
N ILE A 49 8.61 -5.57 2.19
CA ILE A 49 9.15 -4.97 0.97
C ILE A 49 9.52 -6.07 -0.02
N SER A 50 8.92 -6.00 -1.21
CA SER A 50 9.18 -6.88 -2.36
C SER A 50 9.87 -6.07 -3.46
N GLN A 51 11.10 -6.44 -3.81
CA GLN A 51 11.92 -5.86 -4.88
C GLN A 51 12.79 -6.96 -5.50
N GLY A 52 13.11 -6.87 -6.80
CA GLY A 52 13.89 -7.91 -7.49
C GLY A 52 13.20 -9.27 -7.40
N GLU A 53 13.90 -10.31 -6.94
CA GLU A 53 13.32 -11.64 -6.70
C GLU A 53 12.15 -11.64 -5.71
N GLY A 54 12.07 -10.65 -4.81
CA GLY A 54 10.94 -10.49 -3.90
C GLY A 54 9.61 -10.24 -4.65
N LEU A 55 9.64 -9.60 -5.81
CA LEU A 55 8.44 -9.41 -6.64
C LEU A 55 7.96 -10.74 -7.24
N ALA A 56 8.89 -11.62 -7.62
CA ALA A 56 8.55 -12.97 -8.10
C ALA A 56 7.89 -13.78 -6.97
N LYS A 57 8.45 -13.74 -5.76
CA LYS A 57 7.84 -14.40 -4.58
C LYS A 57 6.44 -13.88 -4.30
N LEU A 58 6.21 -12.55 -4.37
CA LEU A 58 4.88 -11.99 -4.21
C LEU A 58 3.92 -12.45 -5.33
N ALA A 59 4.42 -12.58 -6.56
CA ALA A 59 3.62 -13.07 -7.69
C ALA A 59 3.21 -14.52 -7.46
N ASP A 60 4.14 -15.37 -7.02
CA ASP A 60 3.89 -16.79 -6.72
C ASP A 60 2.85 -16.94 -5.60
N ILE A 61 2.93 -16.12 -4.54
CA ILE A 61 1.92 -16.12 -3.46
C ILE A 61 0.52 -15.85 -4.02
N LEU A 62 0.39 -14.82 -4.87
CA LEU A 62 -0.91 -14.46 -5.45
C LEU A 62 -1.42 -15.53 -6.44
N VAL A 63 -0.52 -16.11 -7.23
CA VAL A 63 -0.87 -17.18 -8.19
C VAL A 63 -1.30 -18.45 -7.45
N ASN A 64 -0.57 -18.86 -6.41
CA ASN A 64 -0.91 -20.04 -5.60
C ASN A 64 -2.27 -19.86 -4.92
N ALA A 65 -2.57 -18.68 -4.39
CA ALA A 65 -3.89 -18.36 -3.84
C ALA A 65 -4.99 -18.53 -4.91
N ALA A 66 -4.79 -18.00 -6.11
CA ALA A 66 -5.76 -18.13 -7.18
C ALA A 66 -5.93 -19.57 -7.70
N GLN A 67 -4.85 -20.35 -7.72
CA GLN A 67 -4.91 -21.78 -8.03
C GLN A 67 -5.72 -22.55 -6.98
N SER A 68 -5.62 -22.17 -5.70
CA SER A 68 -6.41 -22.80 -4.63
C SER A 68 -7.93 -22.59 -4.75
N GLU A 69 -8.35 -21.58 -5.53
CA GLU A 69 -9.75 -21.30 -5.85
C GLU A 69 -10.16 -21.80 -7.26
N ASP A 70 -9.33 -22.61 -7.92
CA ASP A 70 -9.55 -23.06 -9.32
C ASP A 70 -9.83 -21.89 -10.28
N SER A 71 -9.18 -20.74 -10.05
CA SER A 71 -9.37 -19.54 -10.85
C SER A 71 -8.98 -19.76 -12.32
N SER A 72 -9.63 -19.02 -13.23
CA SER A 72 -9.33 -19.10 -14.66
C SER A 72 -7.88 -18.72 -15.00
N SER A 73 -7.38 -19.23 -16.13
CA SER A 73 -6.04 -18.90 -16.64
C SER A 73 -5.80 -17.40 -16.82
N ALA A 74 -6.85 -16.63 -17.15
CA ALA A 74 -6.78 -15.18 -17.27
C ALA A 74 -6.52 -14.49 -15.91
N VAL A 75 -7.05 -15.03 -14.81
CA VAL A 75 -6.77 -14.53 -13.46
C VAL A 75 -5.34 -14.85 -13.06
N LEU A 76 -4.90 -16.09 -13.30
CA LEU A 76 -3.52 -16.52 -13.02
C LEU A 76 -2.49 -15.64 -13.75
N ASP A 77 -2.69 -15.39 -15.06
CA ASP A 77 -1.81 -14.52 -15.86
C ASP A 77 -1.83 -13.06 -15.36
N LYS A 78 -3.00 -12.57 -14.94
CA LYS A 78 -3.12 -11.21 -14.38
C LYS A 78 -2.36 -11.06 -13.07
N LEU A 79 -2.35 -12.10 -12.22
CA LEU A 79 -1.70 -12.08 -10.91
C LEU A 79 -0.20 -12.31 -11.01
N SER A 80 0.26 -13.19 -11.90
CA SER A 80 1.70 -13.39 -12.14
C SER A 80 2.40 -12.09 -12.57
N LYS A 81 1.67 -11.21 -13.28
CA LYS A 81 2.16 -9.89 -13.71
C LYS A 81 1.86 -8.76 -12.72
N ALA A 82 1.03 -8.99 -11.71
CA ALA A 82 0.51 -7.91 -10.87
C ALA A 82 1.59 -7.17 -10.08
N PRO A 83 2.53 -7.85 -9.38
CA PRO A 83 3.61 -7.19 -8.64
C PRO A 83 4.57 -6.39 -9.52
N PHE A 84 4.79 -6.82 -10.77
CA PHE A 84 5.72 -6.21 -11.72
C PHE A 84 5.22 -4.90 -12.36
N ARG A 85 4.09 -4.35 -11.90
CA ARG A 85 3.62 -3.01 -12.32
C ARG A 85 4.46 -1.86 -11.75
N ALA A 86 5.36 -2.17 -10.83
CA ALA A 86 6.33 -1.27 -10.25
C ALA A 86 7.61 -2.04 -9.91
N PRO A 87 8.77 -1.36 -9.80
CA PRO A 87 10.02 -2.00 -9.39
C PRO A 87 10.05 -2.36 -7.89
N MET A 88 9.11 -1.88 -7.09
CA MET A 88 8.97 -2.22 -5.66
C MET A 88 7.49 -2.28 -5.25
N VAL A 89 7.15 -3.23 -4.37
CA VAL A 89 5.86 -3.29 -3.69
C VAL A 89 6.08 -3.43 -2.19
N ILE A 90 5.48 -2.54 -1.40
CA ILE A 90 5.41 -2.67 0.06
C ILE A 90 4.01 -3.20 0.41
N THR A 91 3.93 -4.44 0.89
CA THR A 91 2.69 -4.95 1.47
C THR A 91 2.56 -4.39 2.89
N VAL A 92 1.49 -3.62 3.11
CA VAL A 92 1.19 -2.98 4.38
C VAL A 92 0.20 -3.85 5.13
N ILE A 93 0.64 -4.40 6.26
CA ILE A 93 -0.13 -5.29 7.12
C ILE A 93 -0.44 -4.55 8.40
N ALA A 94 -1.70 -4.48 8.79
CA ALA A 94 -2.09 -4.11 10.13
C ALA A 94 -1.84 -5.32 11.05
N LYS A 95 -0.97 -5.16 12.05
CA LYS A 95 -0.71 -6.16 13.08
C LYS A 95 -1.61 -5.85 14.28
N VAL A 96 -2.73 -6.56 14.40
CA VAL A 96 -3.76 -6.21 15.38
C VAL A 96 -3.40 -6.78 16.75
N THR A 97 -3.43 -5.90 17.74
CA THR A 97 -3.30 -6.27 19.15
C THR A 97 -4.65 -6.10 19.83
N GLU A 98 -5.13 -7.12 20.53
CA GLU A 98 -6.34 -7.00 21.34
C GLU A 98 -6.14 -5.91 22.41
N HIS A 99 -7.04 -4.93 22.44
CA HIS A 99 -6.89 -3.77 23.32
C HIS A 99 -8.25 -3.29 23.83
N ASN A 100 -8.35 -3.06 25.14
CA ASN A 100 -9.60 -2.71 25.80
C ASN A 100 -10.18 -1.33 25.40
N LYS A 101 -9.34 -0.43 24.89
CA LYS A 101 -9.72 0.96 24.52
C LYS A 101 -9.50 1.32 23.05
N VAL A 102 -8.78 0.47 22.32
CA VAL A 102 -8.39 0.78 20.93
C VAL A 102 -9.01 -0.31 20.06
N PRO A 103 -10.17 -0.05 19.46
CA PRO A 103 -10.84 -1.04 18.63
C PRO A 103 -9.98 -1.35 17.40
N MET A 104 -10.14 -2.56 16.89
CA MET A 104 -9.43 -3.08 15.72
C MET A 104 -9.52 -2.15 14.50
N ILE A 105 -10.68 -1.54 14.26
CA ILE A 105 -10.86 -0.61 13.14
C ILE A 105 -9.90 0.58 13.20
N GLU A 106 -9.58 1.10 14.39
CA GLU A 106 -8.62 2.20 14.52
C GLU A 106 -7.20 1.75 14.18
N GLN A 107 -6.84 0.51 14.50
CA GLN A 107 -5.55 -0.08 14.14
C GLN A 107 -5.42 -0.30 12.63
N TYR A 108 -6.50 -0.73 11.96
CA TYR A 108 -6.55 -0.79 10.49
C TYR A 108 -6.41 0.58 9.83
N LEU A 109 -7.11 1.59 10.35
CA LEU A 109 -7.04 2.97 9.86
C LEU A 109 -5.64 3.54 10.06
N SER A 110 -5.02 3.28 11.20
CA SER A 110 -3.64 3.65 11.53
C SER A 110 -2.63 3.08 10.50
N ALA A 111 -2.71 1.78 10.20
CA ALA A 111 -1.90 1.16 9.14
C ALA A 111 -2.22 1.73 7.73
N GLY A 112 -3.48 2.06 7.46
CA GLY A 112 -3.88 2.74 6.23
C GLY A 112 -3.27 4.14 6.08
N CYS A 113 -3.25 4.93 7.16
CA CYS A 113 -2.56 6.21 7.20
C CYS A 113 -1.06 6.04 6.98
N ALA A 114 -0.44 4.98 7.51
CA ALA A 114 0.97 4.67 7.24
C ALA A 114 1.21 4.43 5.75
N ALA A 115 0.34 3.68 5.07
CA ALA A 115 0.42 3.47 3.62
C ALA A 115 0.34 4.80 2.84
N GLN A 116 -0.58 5.69 3.23
CA GLN A 116 -0.74 7.00 2.59
C GLN A 116 0.47 7.91 2.85
N ALA A 117 1.00 7.93 4.07
CA ALA A 117 2.18 8.71 4.43
C ALA A 117 3.43 8.23 3.66
N MET A 118 3.62 6.91 3.55
CA MET A 118 4.68 6.33 2.72
C MET A 118 4.55 6.75 1.24
N GLN A 119 3.34 6.72 0.69
CA GLN A 119 3.10 7.14 -0.69
C GLN A 119 3.42 8.63 -0.90
N MET A 120 3.00 9.49 0.03
CA MET A 120 3.31 10.92 -0.01
C MET A 120 4.80 11.20 0.12
N ALA A 121 5.51 10.46 0.99
CA ALA A 121 6.96 10.58 1.14
C ALA A 121 7.73 10.13 -0.11
N ALA A 122 7.22 9.15 -0.85
CA ALA A 122 7.78 8.79 -2.15
C ALA A 122 7.66 9.96 -3.14
N VAL A 123 6.46 10.55 -3.23
CA VAL A 123 6.19 11.71 -4.11
C VAL A 123 7.02 12.95 -3.73
N ALA A 124 7.19 13.20 -2.43
CA ALA A 124 8.04 14.28 -1.90
C ALA A 124 9.52 14.17 -2.32
N GLN A 125 9.97 12.97 -2.66
CA GLN A 125 11.36 12.66 -3.02
C GLN A 125 11.54 12.39 -4.53
N GLY A 126 10.54 12.72 -5.35
CA GLY A 126 10.61 12.57 -6.82
C GLY A 126 10.26 11.18 -7.35
N PHE A 127 9.92 10.23 -6.48
CA PHE A 127 9.32 8.96 -6.87
C PHE A 127 7.81 9.10 -7.00
N GLN A 128 7.13 8.00 -7.31
CA GLN A 128 5.69 7.91 -7.36
C GLN A 128 5.24 6.63 -6.70
N GLY A 129 3.96 6.59 -6.37
CA GLY A 129 3.36 5.41 -5.81
C GLY A 129 1.86 5.33 -6.04
N PHE A 130 1.35 4.11 -6.01
CA PHE A 130 -0.08 3.89 -5.97
C PHE A 130 -0.41 2.75 -5.00
N TRP A 131 -1.45 2.97 -4.21
CA TRP A 131 -2.01 1.96 -3.32
C TRP A 131 -3.03 1.15 -4.10
N ARG A 132 -2.83 -0.17 -4.14
CA ARG A 132 -3.81 -1.12 -4.65
C ARG A 132 -4.30 -2.05 -3.54
N SER A 133 -5.61 -2.24 -3.52
CA SER A 133 -6.30 -3.31 -2.78
C SER A 133 -6.78 -4.40 -3.75
N GLY A 134 -7.71 -5.25 -3.31
CA GLY A 134 -8.36 -6.28 -4.12
C GLY A 134 -8.74 -7.48 -3.27
N SER A 135 -9.56 -8.39 -3.79
CA SER A 135 -9.98 -9.61 -3.06
C SER A 135 -8.80 -10.39 -2.49
N TRP A 136 -7.68 -10.44 -3.20
CA TRP A 136 -6.45 -11.14 -2.78
C TRP A 136 -5.83 -10.61 -1.48
N MET A 137 -6.11 -9.38 -1.07
CA MET A 137 -5.62 -8.88 0.22
C MET A 137 -6.36 -9.50 1.42
N PHE A 138 -7.50 -10.17 1.18
CA PHE A 138 -8.30 -10.87 2.18
C PHE A 138 -8.19 -12.39 2.07
N HIS A 139 -7.42 -12.90 1.10
CA HIS A 139 -7.42 -14.31 0.79
C HIS A 139 -6.60 -15.10 1.85
N PRO A 140 -7.14 -16.19 2.42
CA PRO A 140 -6.48 -16.94 3.50
C PRO A 140 -5.08 -17.46 3.13
N GLU A 141 -4.87 -17.97 1.92
CA GLU A 141 -3.53 -18.41 1.48
C GLU A 141 -2.52 -17.25 1.37
N VAL A 142 -2.97 -16.04 1.01
CA VAL A 142 -2.10 -14.85 0.96
C VAL A 142 -1.76 -14.41 2.39
N HIS A 143 -2.74 -14.44 3.29
CA HIS A 143 -2.55 -14.17 4.72
C HIS A 143 -1.53 -15.12 5.34
N LYS A 144 -1.72 -16.43 5.14
CA LYS A 144 -0.83 -17.49 5.60
C LYS A 144 0.59 -17.32 5.06
N ALA A 145 0.73 -17.08 3.76
CA ALA A 145 2.05 -16.89 3.14
C ALA A 145 2.80 -15.65 3.67
N LEU A 146 2.07 -14.63 4.12
CA LEU A 146 2.62 -13.41 4.71
C LEU A 146 2.64 -13.42 6.25
N GLY A 147 2.30 -14.55 6.88
CA GLY A 147 2.35 -14.71 8.33
C GLY A 147 1.39 -13.81 9.10
N LEU A 148 0.20 -13.58 8.56
CA LEU A 148 -0.89 -12.93 9.28
C LEU A 148 -1.48 -13.91 10.30
N GLU A 149 -1.80 -13.40 11.48
CA GLU A 149 -2.34 -14.16 12.60
C GLU A 149 -3.59 -13.47 13.15
N GLY A 150 -4.56 -14.25 13.64
CA GLY A 150 -5.77 -13.71 14.27
C GLY A 150 -6.49 -12.69 13.39
N GLU A 151 -6.55 -11.46 13.87
CA GLU A 151 -7.25 -10.33 13.24
C GLU A 151 -6.31 -9.43 12.42
N ASP A 152 -5.09 -9.88 12.12
CA ASP A 152 -4.22 -9.15 11.21
C ASP A 152 -4.86 -8.99 9.84
N GLN A 153 -4.59 -7.86 9.17
CA GLN A 153 -5.16 -7.59 7.86
C GLN A 153 -4.17 -6.88 6.95
N ILE A 154 -4.04 -7.36 5.70
CA ILE A 154 -3.37 -6.56 4.66
C ILE A 154 -4.27 -5.37 4.35
N VAL A 155 -3.81 -4.16 4.64
CA VAL A 155 -4.55 -2.93 4.32
C VAL A 155 -4.24 -2.45 2.89
N GLY A 156 -3.11 -2.86 2.32
CA GLY A 156 -2.74 -2.46 0.98
C GLY A 156 -1.45 -3.04 0.43
N PHE A 157 -1.38 -3.08 -0.90
CA PHE A 157 -0.14 -3.22 -1.65
C PHE A 157 0.25 -1.83 -2.19
N LEU A 158 1.30 -1.24 -1.62
CA LEU A 158 1.83 0.05 -2.04
C LEU A 158 2.94 -0.16 -3.08
N TYR A 159 2.62 0.11 -4.33
CA TYR A 159 3.56 0.04 -5.45
C TYR A 159 4.37 1.33 -5.52
N LEU A 160 5.69 1.24 -5.65
CA LEU A 160 6.62 2.37 -5.67
C LEU A 160 7.63 2.27 -6.82
N GLY A 161 8.00 3.41 -7.39
CA GLY A 161 8.97 3.52 -8.48
C GLY A 161 8.98 4.91 -9.11
N SER A 162 9.67 5.05 -10.24
CA SER A 162 9.67 6.27 -11.03
C SER A 162 8.46 6.32 -11.98
N ALA A 163 7.94 7.53 -12.23
CA ALA A 163 6.84 7.72 -13.16
C ALA A 163 7.25 7.33 -14.59
N ASP A 164 6.46 6.47 -15.23
CA ASP A 164 6.60 6.15 -16.67
C ASP A 164 5.57 6.91 -17.52
N CYS A 165 4.78 7.77 -16.90
CA CYS A 165 3.80 8.60 -17.59
C CYS A 165 3.47 9.88 -16.82
N THR A 166 2.90 10.84 -17.53
CA THR A 166 2.40 12.09 -16.94
C THR A 166 1.16 11.80 -16.07
N PRO A 167 1.11 12.29 -14.82
CA PRO A 167 -0.08 12.16 -13.99
C PRO A 167 -1.29 12.85 -14.63
N LEU A 168 -2.48 12.28 -14.44
CA LEU A 168 -3.73 12.91 -14.85
C LEU A 168 -3.97 14.21 -14.06
N LYS A 169 -4.61 15.20 -14.70
CA LYS A 169 -5.03 16.45 -14.04
C LYS A 169 -5.88 16.16 -12.81
N VAL A 170 -5.57 16.81 -11.69
CA VAL A 170 -6.31 16.72 -10.43
C VAL A 170 -7.79 17.03 -10.68
N PRO A 171 -8.73 16.15 -10.29
CA PRO A 171 -10.13 16.44 -10.44
C PRO A 171 -10.53 17.55 -9.46
N GLU A 172 -11.21 18.56 -9.98
CA GLU A 172 -11.90 19.55 -9.16
C GLU A 172 -13.12 18.87 -8.52
N ARG A 173 -13.32 19.12 -7.23
CA ARG A 173 -14.46 18.60 -6.47
C ARG A 173 -15.19 19.78 -5.84
N ASP A 174 -16.50 19.79 -6.03
CA ASP A 174 -17.39 20.72 -5.36
C ASP A 174 -17.48 20.36 -3.88
N LEU A 175 -16.93 21.22 -3.01
CA LEU A 175 -16.86 20.99 -1.56
C LEU A 175 -18.25 20.80 -0.93
N SER A 176 -19.28 21.47 -1.47
CA SER A 176 -20.64 21.43 -0.93
C SER A 176 -21.27 20.03 -0.98
N LYS A 177 -20.72 19.12 -1.80
CA LYS A 177 -21.19 17.73 -1.91
C LYS A 177 -20.63 16.80 -0.82
N PHE A 178 -19.65 17.25 -0.04
CA PHE A 178 -18.90 16.40 0.90
C PHE A 178 -18.78 17.00 2.30
N VAL A 179 -19.27 18.23 2.53
CA VAL A 179 -19.12 18.97 3.79
C VAL A 179 -20.48 19.47 4.25
N GLU A 180 -20.82 19.17 5.51
CA GLU A 180 -22.01 19.66 6.20
C GLU A 180 -21.57 20.37 7.49
N TYR A 181 -22.18 21.52 7.78
CA TYR A 181 -22.00 22.24 9.03
C TYR A 181 -23.22 21.98 9.90
N LEU A 182 -22.99 21.46 11.11
CA LEU A 182 -24.02 21.27 12.14
C LEU A 182 -24.25 22.54 12.95
#